data_AF-A0A7C6F2Z7-F1
#
_entry.id   AF-A0A7C6F2Z7-F1
#
_cell.length_a   1.000
_cell.length_b   1.000
_cell.length_c   1.000
_cell.angle_alpha   90.00
_cell.angle_beta   90.00
_cell.angle_gamma   90.00
#
_symmetry.space_group_name_H-M   'P 1'
#
loop_
_entity.id
_entity.type
_entity.pdbx_description
1 polymer ?
#
loop_
_entity_poly.entity_id
_entity_poly.type
_entity_poly.pdbx_seq_one_letter_code
_entity_poly.pdbx_strand_id
1 'polypeptide(L)' 'LAFFFGTLPLAVATGAGAGAMNAIGTAVTGGMLSATFIDLIFIPMFFVLISQAFGRRRPRPHDPEIATNHLT' A
#
# COMPACT_ATOMS: atom_id res chain seq x y z
N LEU A 1 12.76 5.65 -3.35
CA LEU A 1 13.98 6.41 -2.94
C LEU A 1 14.55 7.31 -4.03
N ALA A 2 14.59 6.91 -5.31
CA ALA A 2 15.11 7.78 -6.39
C ALA A 2 14.42 9.17 -6.45
N PHE A 3 13.10 9.22 -6.30
CA PHE A 3 12.35 10.49 -6.25
C PHE A 3 12.57 11.30 -4.96
N PHE A 4 12.82 10.63 -3.84
CA PHE A 4 13.18 11.28 -2.57
C PHE A 4 14.53 11.99 -2.69
N PHE A 5 15.53 11.32 -3.27
CA PHE A 5 16.84 11.93 -3.56
C PHE A 5 16.78 13.01 -4.65
N GLY A 6 15.85 12.93 -5.60
CA GLY A 6 15.65 13.96 -6.62
C GLY A 6 15.02 15.25 -6.09
N THR A 7 14.23 15.19 -5.02
CA THR A 7 13.55 16.34 -4.41
C THR A 7 14.35 16.99 -3.28
N LEU A 8 15.28 16.25 -2.68
CA LEU A 8 16.20 16.76 -1.65
C LEU A 8 16.96 18.03 -2.10
N PRO A 9 17.64 18.08 -3.27
CA PRO A 9 18.33 19.28 -3.73
C PRO A 9 17.39 20.46 -3.95
N LEU A 10 16.15 20.19 -4.37
CA LEU A 10 15.13 21.22 -4.57
C LEU A 10 14.66 21.82 -3.24
N ALA A 11 14.65 21.03 -2.16
CA ALA A 11 14.30 21.47 -0.82
C ALA A 11 15.38 22.32 -0.14
N VAL A 12 16.63 22.25 -0.60
CA VAL A 12 17.77 23.02 -0.06
C VAL A 12 18.28 24.07 -1.07
N ALA A 13 17.56 24.30 -2.16
CA ALA A 13 17.98 25.21 -3.21
C ALA A 13 18.01 26.66 -2.70
N THR A 14 19.06 27.40 -3.06
CA THR A 14 19.20 28.83 -2.74
C THR A 14 19.45 29.62 -4.04
N GLY A 15 18.74 30.73 -4.24
CA GLY A 15 18.81 31.53 -5.47
C GLY A 15 17.46 32.15 -5.86
N ALA A 16 17.38 32.71 -7.08
CA ALA A 16 16.14 33.26 -7.61
C ALA A 16 15.08 32.16 -7.76
N GLY A 17 13.89 32.35 -7.19
CA GLY A 17 12.83 31.35 -7.18
C GLY A 17 12.99 30.23 -6.15
N ALA A 18 14.02 30.28 -5.29
CA ALA A 18 14.26 29.28 -4.25
C ALA A 18 13.08 29.08 -3.29
N GLY A 19 12.27 30.12 -3.03
CA GLY A 19 11.07 29.99 -2.21
C GLY A 19 10.08 28.96 -2.77
N ALA A 20 9.83 28.98 -4.09
CA ALA A 20 8.93 28.03 -4.75
C ALA A 20 9.53 26.62 -4.80
N MET A 21 10.83 26.53 -5.07
CA MET A 21 11.55 25.25 -5.11
C MET A 21 11.58 24.58 -3.72
N ASN A 22 11.93 25.33 -2.68
CA ASN A 22 11.96 24.82 -1.32
C ASN A 22 10.56 24.42 -0.83
N ALA A 23 9.53 25.20 -1.18
CA ALA A 23 8.14 24.86 -0.83
C ALA A 23 7.71 23.52 -1.45
N ILE A 24 7.96 23.30 -2.74
CA ILE A 24 7.61 22.05 -3.42
C ILE A 24 8.49 20.90 -2.91
N GLY A 25 9.80 21.12 -2.79
CA GLY A 25 10.76 20.13 -2.32
C GLY A 25 10.38 19.61 -0.93
N THR A 26 10.16 20.51 0.03
CA THR A 26 9.80 20.13 1.41
C THR A 26 8.44 19.43 1.49
N ALA A 27 7.42 19.92 0.76
CA ALA A 27 6.11 19.28 0.72
C ALA A 27 6.18 17.83 0.22
N VAL A 28 6.94 17.61 -0.85
CA VAL A 28 7.06 16.30 -1.49
C VAL A 28 7.94 15.34 -0.69
N THR A 29 9.08 15.80 -0.18
CA THR A 29 9.99 15.02 0.68
C THR A 29 9.27 14.56 1.95
N GLY A 30 8.57 15.47 2.64
CA GLY A 30 7.78 15.14 3.84
C GLY A 30 6.58 14.24 3.54
N GLY A 31 5.90 14.50 2.41
CA GLY A 31 4.79 13.68 1.94
C GLY A 31 5.21 12.23 1.64
N MET A 32 6.35 12.03 0.99
CA MET A 32 6.84 10.69 0.65
C MET A 32 7.25 9.89 1.89
N LEU A 33 7.88 10.52 2.88
CA LEU A 33 8.17 9.88 4.17
C LEU A 33 6.88 9.46 4.85
N SER A 34 5.95 10.40 5.01
CA SER A 34 4.68 10.15 5.68
C SER A 34 3.85 9.08 4.97
N ALA A 35 3.77 9.14 3.64
CA ALA A 35 3.06 8.14 2.82
C ALA A 35 3.62 6.74 3.04
N THR A 36 4.95 6.59 3.11
CA THR A 36 5.57 5.28 3.34
C THR A 36 5.15 4.67 4.69
N PHE A 37 5.13 5.49 5.75
CA PHE A 37 4.69 5.04 7.08
C PHE A 37 3.19 4.70 7.10
N ILE A 38 2.36 5.55 6.49
CA ILE A 38 0.92 5.34 6.41
C ILE A 38 0.64 4.06 5.62
N ASP A 39 1.22 3.90 4.43
CA ASP A 39 1.03 2.76 3.54
C ASP A 39 1.37 1.43 4.21
N LEU A 40 2.46 1.37 4.99
CA LEU A 40 2.88 0.15 5.69
C LEU A 40 1.78 -0.40 6.61
N ILE A 41 1.00 0.48 7.22
CA ILE A 41 -0.08 0.12 8.15
C ILE A 41 -1.43 0.03 7.42
N PHE A 42 -1.71 0.99 6.55
CA PHE A 42 -3.01 1.16 5.92
C PHE A 42 -3.25 0.14 4.82
N ILE A 43 -2.29 -0.12 3.92
CA ILE A 43 -2.47 -1.08 2.82
C ILE A 43 -2.89 -2.47 3.33
N PRO A 44 -2.21 -3.11 4.32
CA PRO A 44 -2.63 -4.43 4.79
C PRO A 44 -3.98 -4.40 5.51
N MET A 45 -4.25 -3.35 6.31
CA MET A 45 -5.54 -3.18 6.98
C MET A 45 -6.68 -3.07 5.95
N PHE A 46 -6.53 -2.20 4.95
CA PHE A 46 -7.51 -2.01 3.89
C PHE A 46 -7.67 -3.26 3.02
N PHE A 47 -6.58 -3.96 2.71
CA PHE A 47 -6.65 -5.23 1.98
C PHE A 47 -7.53 -6.24 2.70
N VAL A 48 -7.34 -6.43 4.00
CA VAL A 48 -8.16 -7.35 4.80
C VAL A 48 -9.62 -6.89 4.89
N LEU A 49 -9.86 -5.60 5.11
CA LEU A 49 -11.23 -5.05 5.15
C LEU A 49 -12.00 -5.29 3.85
N ILE A 50 -11.37 -5.01 2.70
CA ILE A 50 -11.95 -5.21 1.38
C ILE A 50 -12.10 -6.72 1.09
N SER A 51 -11.06 -7.52 1.38
CA SER A 51 -11.09 -8.98 1.21
C SER A 51 -12.22 -9.63 2.02
N GLN A 52 -12.48 -9.17 3.25
CA GLN A 52 -13.61 -9.67 4.03
C GLN A 52 -14.97 -9.18 3.52
N ALA A 53 -15.06 -7.92 3.10
CA ALA A 53 -16.30 -7.33 2.60
C ALA A 53 -16.75 -7.97 1.27
N PHE A 54 -15.80 -8.26 0.37
CA PHE A 54 -16.10 -8.75 -0.99
C PHE A 54 -15.74 -10.23 -1.23
N GLY A 55 -14.92 -10.85 -0.38
CA GLY A 55 -14.38 -12.20 -0.57
C GLY A 55 -15.27 -13.36 -0.10
N ARG A 56 -16.59 -13.16 0.06
CA ARG A 56 -17.52 -14.25 0.35
C ARG A 56 -17.87 -15.06 -0.90
N ARG A 57 -16.96 -15.93 -1.33
CA ARG A 57 -17.28 -17.19 -2.00
C ARG A 57 -16.30 -18.27 -1.55
N ARG A 58 -16.63 -18.98 -0.46
CA ARG A 58 -16.05 -20.30 -0.16
C ARG A 58 -16.77 -21.33 -1.05
N PRO A 59 -16.09 -22.01 -2.00
CA PRO A 59 -16.56 -23.30 -2.45
C PRO A 59 -16.51 -24.25 -1.25
N ARG A 60 -17.64 -24.88 -0.94
CA ARG A 60 -17.70 -25.92 0.10
C ARG A 60 -16.82 -27.08 -0.36
N PRO A 61 -15.90 -27.60 0.46
CA PRO A 61 -15.27 -28.87 0.19
C PRO A 61 -16.37 -29.92 0.01
N HIS A 62 -16.35 -30.60 -1.14
CA HIS A 62 -17.16 -31.77 -1.39
C HIS A 62 -16.78 -32.82 -0.35
N ASP A 63 -17.74 -33.22 0.48
CA ASP A 63 -17.57 -34.30 1.45
C ASP A 63 -17.01 -35.56 0.76
N PRO A 64 -16.17 -36.33 1.47
CA PRO A 64 -15.47 -37.47 0.89
C PRO A 64 -16.47 -38.47 0.35
N GLU A 65 -16.22 -38.91 -0.87
CA GLU A 65 -16.69 -40.15 -1.48
C GLU A 65 -16.14 -41.35 -0.66
N ILE A 66 -16.47 -41.42 0.63
CA ILE A 66 -16.12 -42.48 1.57
C ILE A 66 -17.40 -42.83 2.33
N ALA A 67 -18.39 -43.37 1.61
CA ALA A 67 -19.57 -43.97 2.26
C ALA A 67 -20.25 -45.11 1.48
N THR A 68 -19.96 -45.36 0.19
CA THR A 68 -20.89 -46.21 -0.61
C THR A 68 -20.29 -47.38 -1.41
N ASN A 69 -18.97 -47.52 -1.62
CA ASN A 69 -18.45 -48.66 -2.42
C ASN A 69 -17.93 -49.86 -1.61
N HIS A 70 -18.25 -49.96 -0.33
CA HIS A 70 -17.88 -51.10 0.53
C HIS A 70 -19.06 -51.94 1.02
N LEU A 71 -20.29 -51.72 0.52
CA LEU A 71 -21.51 -52.41 0.98
C LEU A 71 -22.42 -53.00 -0.13
N THR A 72 -21.93 -53.16 -1.36
CA THR A 72 -22.63 -53.90 -2.43
C THR A 72 -21.66 -54.71 -3.27
#